data_AF-Q50518-F1
#
_entry.id   AF-Q50518-F1
#
_cell.length_a   1.000
_cell.length_b   1.000
_cell.length_c   1.000
_cell.angle_alpha   90.00
_cell.angle_beta   90.00
_cell.angle_gamma   90.00
#
_symmetry.space_group_name_H-M   'P 1'
#
loop_
_entity.id
_entity.type
_entity.pdbx_description
1 polymer ?
#
loop_
_entity_poly.entity_id
_entity_poly.type
_entity_poly.pdbx_seq_one_letter_code
_entity_poly.pdbx_strand_id
1 'polypeptide(L)'
;DHVLENLESADKITDITVVTSPNTPQTEKHVKDKGYAVIRTSGRGYVEDLQEVLETLEGHPAEPLFIMNADLPLVSGSTIDWIISEYTSSEEPAMCVAVPEELCRKHGIDANGWMDGLVPCG
;
A
#
# COMPACT_ATOMS: atom_id res chain seq x y z
N ASP A 1 9.23 -5.14 -8.00
CA ASP A 1 10.45 -4.45 -8.45
C ASP A 1 10.21 -2.97 -8.60
N HIS A 2 9.55 -2.48 -9.63
CA HIS A 2 9.29 -1.03 -9.79
C HIS A 2 8.63 -0.36 -8.58
N VAL A 3 7.64 -1.00 -7.95
CA VAL A 3 7.04 -0.46 -6.72
C VAL A 3 8.05 -0.35 -5.57
N LEU A 4 8.95 -1.34 -5.43
CA LEU A 4 10.00 -1.33 -4.41
C LEU A 4 11.02 -0.24 -4.70
N GLU A 5 11.46 -0.12 -5.97
CA GLU A 5 12.37 0.95 -6.41
C GLU A 5 11.77 2.34 -6.15
N ASN A 6 10.47 2.51 -6.37
CA ASN A 6 9.80 3.78 -6.10
C ASN A 6 9.68 4.07 -4.60
N LEU A 7 9.37 3.05 -3.77
CA LEU A 7 9.34 3.17 -2.31
C LEU A 7 10.73 3.53 -1.76
N GLU A 8 11.79 2.92 -2.27
CA GLU A 8 13.19 3.22 -1.90
C GLU A 8 13.63 4.61 -2.36
N SER A 9 13.02 5.14 -3.43
CA SER A 9 13.30 6.49 -3.92
C SER A 9 12.58 7.59 -3.14
N ALA A 10 11.66 7.24 -2.23
CA ALA A 10 10.93 8.18 -1.40
C ALA A 10 11.74 8.52 -0.13
N ASP A 11 11.88 9.82 0.18
CA ASP A 11 12.67 10.28 1.32
C ASP A 11 12.01 9.99 2.68
N LYS A 12 10.68 9.78 2.70
CA LYS A 12 9.89 9.62 3.92
C LYS A 12 9.56 8.18 4.30
N ILE A 13 10.02 7.20 3.53
CA ILE A 13 9.90 5.78 3.86
C ILE A 13 11.12 5.35 4.67
N THR A 14 10.89 4.76 5.85
CA THR A 14 11.93 4.29 6.76
C THR A 14 12.31 2.84 6.48
N ASP A 15 11.30 1.97 6.38
CA ASP A 15 11.48 0.53 6.18
C ASP A 15 10.40 -0.02 5.25
N ILE A 16 10.75 -1.06 4.48
CA ILE A 16 9.84 -1.73 3.55
C ILE A 16 9.67 -3.18 3.98
N THR A 17 8.42 -3.56 4.25
CA THR A 17 8.03 -4.95 4.49
C THR A 17 7.06 -5.40 3.41
N VAL A 18 7.35 -6.53 2.76
CA VAL A 18 6.51 -7.09 1.70
C VAL A 18 5.53 -8.10 2.30
N VAL A 19 4.25 -7.93 2.04
CA VAL A 19 3.21 -8.87 2.43
C VAL A 19 3.03 -9.92 1.33
N THR A 20 3.07 -11.20 1.69
CA THR A 20 2.94 -12.33 0.77
C THR A 20 2.02 -13.40 1.34
N SER A 21 1.67 -14.41 0.55
CA SER A 21 0.80 -15.50 0.99
C SER A 21 1.21 -16.85 0.40
N PRO A 22 0.61 -17.97 0.83
CA PRO A 22 0.79 -19.26 0.17
C PRO A 22 0.48 -19.28 -1.32
N ASN A 23 -0.30 -18.31 -1.82
CA ASN A 23 -0.63 -18.18 -3.22
C ASN A 23 0.48 -17.50 -4.04
N THR A 24 1.47 -16.86 -3.39
CA THR A 24 2.56 -16.11 -4.04
C THR A 24 3.97 -16.58 -3.63
N PRO A 25 4.28 -17.89 -3.66
CA PRO A 25 5.55 -18.42 -3.13
C PRO A 25 6.78 -17.95 -3.94
N GLN A 26 6.61 -17.70 -5.24
CA GLN A 26 7.67 -17.17 -6.09
C GLN A 26 7.97 -15.71 -5.76
N THR A 27 6.93 -14.91 -5.47
CA THR A 27 7.07 -13.51 -5.03
C THR A 27 7.81 -13.45 -3.70
N GLU A 28 7.42 -14.27 -2.72
CA GLU A 28 8.10 -14.36 -1.42
C GLU A 28 9.59 -14.70 -1.58
N LYS A 29 9.91 -15.70 -2.38
CA LYS A 29 11.31 -16.06 -2.66
C LYS A 29 12.07 -14.88 -3.27
N HIS A 30 11.50 -14.27 -4.31
CA HIS A 30 12.14 -13.17 -5.04
C HIS A 30 12.47 -11.97 -4.15
N VAL A 31 11.54 -11.55 -3.29
CA VAL A 31 11.77 -10.39 -2.40
C VAL A 31 12.72 -10.74 -1.23
N LYS A 32 12.70 -11.98 -0.73
CA LYS A 32 13.68 -12.46 0.26
C LYS A 32 15.09 -12.52 -0.30
N ASP A 33 15.25 -13.01 -1.53
CA ASP A 33 16.54 -13.07 -2.22
C ASP A 33 17.15 -11.66 -2.42
N LYS A 34 16.31 -10.62 -2.46
CA LYS A 34 16.71 -9.20 -2.48
C LYS A 34 16.95 -8.57 -1.10
N GLY A 35 16.63 -9.27 -0.02
CA GLY A 35 16.87 -8.81 1.35
C GLY A 35 15.72 -8.05 2.01
N TYR A 36 14.52 -8.00 1.42
CA TYR A 36 13.38 -7.35 2.06
C TYR A 36 12.81 -8.19 3.21
N ALA A 37 12.31 -7.51 4.23
CA ALA A 37 11.48 -8.13 5.26
C ALA A 37 10.17 -8.64 4.63
N VAL A 38 9.68 -9.78 5.11
CA VAL A 38 8.45 -10.39 4.63
C VAL A 38 7.54 -10.78 5.77
N ILE A 39 6.28 -10.33 5.69
CA ILE A 39 5.18 -10.89 6.45
C ILE A 39 4.42 -11.84 5.51
N ARG A 40 4.24 -13.08 5.95
CA ARG A 40 3.44 -14.06 5.21
C ARG A 40 2.08 -14.20 5.89
N THR A 41 1.04 -13.72 5.23
CA THR A 41 -0.35 -13.83 5.67
C THR A 41 -1.01 -15.09 5.09
N SER A 42 -2.27 -15.31 5.45
CA SER A 42 -3.06 -16.44 4.96
C SER A 42 -3.47 -16.34 3.49
N GLY A 43 -3.54 -15.13 2.91
CA GLY A 43 -3.97 -14.91 1.52
C GLY A 43 -5.47 -15.13 1.31
N ARG A 44 -6.30 -14.91 2.33
CA ARG A 44 -7.76 -15.08 2.25
C ARG A 44 -8.47 -13.92 1.54
N GLY A 45 -7.83 -12.76 1.50
CA GLY A 45 -8.36 -11.54 0.91
C GLY A 45 -7.61 -10.32 1.45
N TYR A 46 -7.78 -9.17 0.79
CA TYR A 46 -7.06 -7.95 1.13
C TYR A 46 -7.32 -7.50 2.59
N VAL A 47 -8.59 -7.51 3.01
CA VAL A 47 -8.98 -7.06 4.35
C VAL A 47 -8.43 -8.01 5.42
N GLU A 48 -8.54 -9.32 5.18
CA GLU A 48 -8.04 -10.34 6.10
C GLU A 48 -6.51 -10.29 6.20
N ASP A 49 -5.81 -10.11 5.09
CA ASP A 49 -4.36 -9.99 5.07
C ASP A 49 -3.91 -8.71 5.79
N LEU A 50 -4.61 -7.59 5.58
CA LEU A 50 -4.32 -6.35 6.30
C LEU A 50 -4.54 -6.49 7.80
N GLN A 51 -5.60 -7.16 8.24
CA GLN A 51 -5.85 -7.45 9.66
C GLN A 51 -4.70 -8.28 10.28
N GLU A 52 -4.29 -9.35 9.61
CA GLU A 52 -3.16 -10.20 10.07
C GLU A 52 -1.86 -9.39 10.17
N VAL A 53 -1.61 -8.48 9.23
CA VAL A 53 -0.45 -7.57 9.27
C VAL A 53 -0.55 -6.62 10.47
N LEU A 54 -1.70 -5.98 10.68
CA LEU A 54 -1.89 -5.05 11.79
C LEU A 54 -1.72 -5.75 13.15
N GLU A 55 -2.33 -6.92 13.34
CA GLU A 55 -2.18 -7.77 14.54
C GLU A 55 -0.71 -8.17 14.78
N THR A 56 0.06 -8.40 13.71
CA THR A 56 1.50 -8.70 13.81
C THR A 56 2.33 -7.50 14.27
N LEU A 57 1.88 -6.29 13.93
CA LEU A 57 2.57 -5.04 14.25
C LEU A 57 2.13 -4.43 15.61
N GLU A 58 1.01 -4.90 16.18
CA GLU A 58 0.52 -4.49 17.50
C GLU A 58 1.64 -4.60 18.56
N GLY A 59 1.96 -3.47 19.21
CA GLY A 59 2.98 -3.38 20.27
C GLY A 59 4.29 -2.69 19.88
N HIS A 60 4.47 -2.28 18.63
CA HIS A 60 5.56 -1.40 18.21
C HIS A 60 5.18 0.09 18.38
N PRO A 61 6.13 1.01 18.62
CA PRO A 61 5.83 2.44 18.70
C PRO A 61 5.11 2.90 17.42
N ALA A 62 4.11 3.76 17.64
CA ALA A 62 3.08 4.17 16.68
C ALA A 62 3.62 5.08 15.56
N GLU A 63 4.46 4.54 14.68
CA GLU A 63 4.71 5.19 13.40
C GLU A 63 3.54 4.92 12.44
N PRO A 64 3.11 5.91 11.65
CA PRO A 64 2.08 5.71 10.64
C PRO A 64 2.48 4.63 9.63
N LEU A 65 1.53 3.75 9.31
CA LEU A 65 1.74 2.73 8.28
C LEU A 65 1.29 3.27 6.92
N PHE A 66 2.19 3.22 5.95
CA PHE A 66 1.88 3.45 4.54
C PHE A 66 1.68 2.11 3.83
N ILE A 67 0.50 1.91 3.24
CA ILE A 67 0.13 0.67 2.55
C ILE A 67 0.02 0.96 1.05
N MET A 68 0.61 0.10 0.23
CA MET A 68 0.60 0.22 -1.22
C MET A 68 0.52 -1.16 -1.86
N ASN A 69 -0.33 -1.30 -2.88
CA ASN A 69 -0.39 -2.52 -3.67
C ASN A 69 0.80 -2.65 -4.63
N ALA A 70 1.20 -3.90 -4.88
CA ALA A 70 2.37 -4.23 -5.70
C ALA A 70 2.16 -3.99 -7.21
N ASP A 71 0.95 -3.63 -7.65
CA ASP A 71 0.55 -3.41 -9.04
C ASP A 71 0.44 -1.93 -9.42
N LEU A 72 0.99 -1.02 -8.61
CA LEU A 72 1.03 0.43 -8.85
C LEU A 72 2.45 0.95 -9.22
N PRO A 73 3.12 0.43 -10.28
CA PRO A 73 4.51 0.78 -10.60
C PRO A 73 4.71 2.22 -11.08
N LEU A 74 3.62 2.95 -11.36
CA LEU A 74 3.67 4.34 -11.83
C LEU A 74 3.63 5.36 -10.69
N VAL A 75 3.39 4.93 -9.45
CA VAL A 75 3.41 5.83 -8.29
C VAL A 75 4.87 6.06 -7.91
N SER A 76 5.36 7.26 -8.22
CA SER A 76 6.76 7.64 -8.01
C SER A 76 7.09 7.97 -6.55
N GLY A 77 8.37 7.95 -6.17
CA GLY A 77 8.82 8.34 -4.83
C GLY A 77 8.35 9.73 -4.39
N SER A 78 8.40 10.72 -5.29
CA SER A 78 7.92 12.08 -4.99
C SER A 78 6.40 12.13 -4.75
N THR A 79 5.63 11.24 -5.38
CA THR A 79 4.19 11.09 -5.10
C THR A 79 3.96 10.47 -3.72
N ILE A 80 4.77 9.48 -3.33
CA ILE A 80 4.72 8.84 -2.02
C ILE A 80 5.04 9.87 -0.93
N ASP A 81 6.12 10.64 -1.09
CA ASP A 81 6.50 11.69 -0.16
C ASP A 81 5.43 12.78 -0.02
N TRP A 82 4.77 13.14 -1.12
CA TRP A 82 3.64 14.06 -1.10
C TRP A 82 2.47 13.48 -0.28
N ILE A 83 2.05 12.24 -0.53
CA ILE A 83 0.96 11.59 0.23
C ILE A 83 1.28 11.55 1.73
N ILE A 84 2.50 11.15 2.10
CA ILE A 84 2.92 11.10 3.52
C ILE A 84 2.91 12.52 4.13
N SER A 85 3.27 13.54 3.36
CA SER A 85 3.21 14.94 3.81
C SER A 85 1.78 15.41 4.08
N GLU A 86 0.84 15.07 3.20
CA GLU A 86 -0.58 15.39 3.37
C GLU A 86 -1.14 14.69 4.62
N TYR A 87 -0.83 13.40 4.81
CA TYR A 87 -1.24 12.66 6.01
C TYR A 87 -0.65 13.28 7.29
N THR A 88 0.64 13.60 7.30
CA THR A 88 1.32 14.18 8.47
C THR A 88 0.77 15.56 8.83
N SER A 89 0.20 16.28 7.86
CA SER A 89 -0.42 17.59 8.06
C SER A 89 -1.90 17.51 8.46
N SER A 90 -2.48 16.30 8.45
CA SER A 90 -3.87 16.02 8.84
C SER A 90 -3.98 15.68 10.32
N GLU A 91 -5.11 16.01 10.93
CA GLU A 91 -5.47 15.56 12.29
C GLU A 91 -6.20 14.20 12.28
N GLU A 92 -6.51 13.67 11.08
CA GLU A 92 -7.26 12.43 10.92
C GLU A 92 -6.38 11.19 11.16
N PRO A 93 -6.93 10.12 11.77
CA PRO A 93 -6.14 8.94 12.11
C PRO A 93 -5.72 8.11 10.90
N ALA A 94 -6.41 8.26 9.76
CA ALA A 94 -6.15 7.52 8.54
C ALA A 94 -6.44 8.37 7.30
N MET A 95 -5.75 8.06 6.20
CA MET A 95 -5.94 8.69 4.90
C MET A 95 -5.90 7.61 3.81
N CYS A 96 -6.68 7.79 2.75
CA CYS A 96 -6.59 7.00 1.54
C CYS A 96 -6.39 7.92 0.33
N VAL A 97 -5.76 7.39 -0.72
CA VAL A 97 -5.67 8.06 -2.01
C VAL A 97 -6.88 7.63 -2.83
N ALA A 98 -7.53 8.57 -3.51
CA ALA A 98 -8.69 8.28 -4.34
C ALA A 98 -8.67 9.12 -5.61
N VAL A 99 -9.36 8.63 -6.65
CA VAL A 99 -9.60 9.38 -7.88
C VAL A 99 -11.09 9.72 -8.02
N PRO A 100 -11.44 10.78 -8.77
CA PRO A 100 -12.83 11.07 -9.07
C PRO A 100 -13.48 9.93 -9.86
N GLU A 101 -14.70 9.54 -9.48
CA GLU A 101 -15.52 8.55 -10.19
C GLU A 101 -15.66 8.85 -11.68
N GLU A 102 -15.79 10.14 -12.03
CA GLU A 102 -15.93 10.58 -13.42
C GLU A 102 -14.72 10.14 -14.27
N LEU A 103 -13.52 10.10 -13.68
CA LEU A 103 -12.32 9.63 -14.36
C LEU A 103 -12.42 8.13 -14.66
N CYS A 104 -12.83 7.31 -13.70
CA CYS A 104 -13.05 5.88 -13.89
C CYS A 104 -14.06 5.63 -15.01
N ARG A 105 -15.22 6.31 -14.96
CA ARG A 105 -16.27 6.19 -15.99
C ARG A 105 -15.79 6.60 -17.37
N LYS A 106 -15.03 7.69 -17.48
CA LYS A 106 -14.44 8.17 -18.74
C LYS A 106 -13.52 7.12 -19.38
N HIS A 107 -12.87 6.31 -18.57
CA HIS A 107 -11.95 5.26 -19.01
C HIS A 107 -12.57 3.86 -19.03
N GLY A 108 -13.88 3.74 -18.77
CA GLY A 108 -14.59 2.44 -18.79
C GLY A 108 -14.19 1.51 -17.64
N ILE A 109 -13.66 2.05 -16.55
CA ILE A 109 -13.28 1.29 -15.35
C ILE A 109 -14.53 1.12 -14.49
N ASP A 110 -14.93 -0.13 -14.27
CA ASP A 110 -16.01 -0.48 -13.35
C ASP A 110 -15.46 -0.54 -11.92
N ALA A 111 -15.65 0.54 -11.17
CA ALA A 111 -15.19 0.66 -9.80
C ALA A 111 -16.30 0.25 -8.82
N ASN A 112 -15.94 -0.54 -7.81
CA ASN A 112 -16.84 -0.86 -6.69
C ASN A 112 -16.34 -0.12 -5.44
N GLY A 113 -17.25 0.53 -4.69
CA GLY A 113 -16.90 1.18 -3.41
C GLY A 113 -16.72 2.70 -3.52
N TRP A 114 -17.81 3.39 -3.85
CA TRP A 114 -17.85 4.85 -3.98
C TRP A 114 -17.93 5.52 -2.61
N MET A 115 -17.13 6.56 -2.41
CA MET A 115 -17.24 7.46 -1.25
C MET A 115 -17.34 8.89 -1.77
N ASP A 116 -18.52 9.48 -1.70
CA ASP A 116 -18.75 10.90 -2.06
C ASP A 116 -18.22 11.30 -3.46
N GLY A 117 -18.40 10.43 -4.46
CA GLY A 117 -17.93 10.66 -5.84
C GLY A 117 -16.44 10.37 -6.05
N LEU A 118 -15.78 9.75 -5.09
CA LEU A 118 -14.40 9.27 -5.16
C LEU A 118 -14.35 7.75 -5.15
N VAL A 119 -13.31 7.21 -5.80
CA VAL A 119 -12.97 5.79 -5.84
C VAL A 119 -11.60 5.62 -5.17
N PRO A 120 -11.52 4.94 -4.01
CA PRO A 120 -10.25 4.63 -3.38
C PRO A 120 -9.33 3.86 -4.33
N CYS A 121 -8.09 4.32 -4.41
CA CYS A 121 -7.02 3.74 -5.20
C CYS A 121 -5.97 3.25 -4.21
N GLY A 122 -6.10 1.98 -3.84
CA GLY A 122 -5.29 1.31 -2.83
C GLY A 122 -4.95 -0.06 -3.34
#